data_AF-A0A1Y5FDX1-F1
#
_entry.id   AF-A0A1Y5FDX1-F1
#
_cell.length_a   1.000
_cell.length_b   1.000
_cell.length_c   1.000
_cell.angle_alpha   90.00
_cell.angle_beta   90.00
_cell.angle_gamma   90.00
#
_symmetry.space_group_name_H-M   'P 1'
#
loop_
_entity.id
_entity.type
_entity.pdbx_description
1 polymer ?
#
loop_
_entity_poly.entity_id
_entity_poly.type
_entity_poly.pdbx_seq_one_letter_code
_entity_poly.pdbx_strand_id
1 'polypeptide(L)'
;MSFIEKLYYYLRILPNWALMTLHNTWGIINVFFIVWLRPMKGGMADESHPFATGINPKTGKTIWSENIIFSSTRKAEYNESDEEIIEAVGKFMSTMFKKSISTQENPIGRPDKMPPAINYIHGGVHYNGGFLIFDDSEDAIAHFSNREFRNSFWKFVLIEKREPVTIFRNKNYDREKLLEFACFMRTMFPFFSNSNGNRKRIGWGNPAPYAAINTITGNWKRDTYKFYSKESALTAPREPVSSKYFRESSHYKSKRSRALAPEIMMAKFTNERVLARGERGNLFFVDLRKVAKGYRFDPSNLPNFFDLIKEKLGLTAGV
;
A
#
# COMPACT_ATOMS: atom_id res chain seq x y z
N MET A 1 4.38 1.50 29.21
CA MET A 1 2.91 1.67 29.23
C MET A 1 2.44 1.56 30.66
N SER A 2 1.59 2.47 31.11
CA SER A 2 0.88 2.36 32.39
C SER A 2 -0.10 1.16 32.36
N PHE A 3 -0.60 0.75 33.53
CA PHE A 3 -1.62 -0.29 33.62
C PHE A 3 -2.88 0.06 32.80
N ILE A 4 -3.34 1.30 32.92
CA ILE A 4 -4.51 1.84 32.20
C ILE A 4 -4.28 1.77 30.69
N GLU A 5 -3.12 2.19 30.19
CA GLU A 5 -2.80 2.11 28.76
C GLU A 5 -2.80 0.66 28.22
N LYS A 6 -2.28 -0.29 29.01
CA LYS A 6 -2.33 -1.72 28.66
C LYS A 6 -3.76 -2.23 28.59
N LEU A 7 -4.59 -1.89 29.57
CA LEU A 7 -6.01 -2.28 29.60
C LEU A 7 -6.73 -1.74 28.36
N TYR A 8 -6.59 -0.45 28.06
CA TYR A 8 -7.16 0.15 26.84
C TYR A 8 -6.65 -0.53 25.56
N TYR A 9 -5.36 -0.85 25.48
CA TYR A 9 -4.81 -1.57 24.34
C TYR A 9 -5.51 -2.91 24.13
N TYR A 10 -5.58 -3.78 25.16
CA TYR A 10 -6.18 -5.11 25.03
C TYR A 10 -7.68 -5.04 24.73
N LEU A 11 -8.42 -4.11 25.35
CA LEU A 11 -9.85 -3.91 25.05
C LEU A 11 -10.10 -3.47 23.60
N ARG A 12 -9.13 -2.81 22.95
CA ARG A 12 -9.28 -2.32 21.57
C ARG A 12 -8.85 -3.31 20.50
N ILE A 13 -8.15 -4.40 20.84
CA ILE A 13 -7.69 -5.38 19.84
C ILE A 13 -8.87 -5.98 19.08
N LEU A 14 -9.87 -6.50 19.78
CA LEU A 14 -11.04 -7.13 19.16
C LEU A 14 -11.85 -6.17 18.27
N PRO A 15 -12.26 -4.98 18.72
CA PRO A 15 -13.00 -4.06 17.85
C PRO A 15 -12.15 -3.55 16.68
N ASN A 16 -10.85 -3.27 16.87
CA ASN A 16 -9.98 -2.89 15.76
C ASN A 16 -9.85 -4.02 14.74
N TRP A 17 -9.70 -5.27 15.19
CA TRP A 17 -9.62 -6.42 14.31
C TRP A 17 -10.93 -6.66 13.53
N ALA A 18 -12.08 -6.52 14.20
CA ALA A 18 -13.39 -6.67 13.55
C ALA A 18 -13.61 -5.58 12.49
N LEU A 19 -13.38 -4.31 12.85
CA LEU A 19 -13.50 -3.18 11.93
C LEU A 19 -12.50 -3.28 10.76
N MET A 20 -11.26 -3.66 11.04
CA MET A 20 -10.26 -3.94 10.00
C MET A 20 -10.74 -5.04 9.06
N THR A 21 -11.31 -6.13 9.58
CA THR A 21 -11.79 -7.26 8.76
C THR A 21 -12.93 -6.82 7.85
N LEU A 22 -13.91 -6.07 8.38
CA LEU A 22 -15.00 -5.50 7.58
C LEU A 22 -14.48 -4.54 6.52
N HIS A 23 -13.59 -3.61 6.91
CA HIS A 23 -12.99 -2.63 6.01
C HIS A 23 -12.18 -3.31 4.90
N ASN A 24 -11.34 -4.28 5.24
CA ASN A 24 -10.54 -5.03 4.27
C ASN A 24 -11.43 -5.84 3.32
N THR A 25 -12.49 -6.47 3.84
CA THR A 25 -13.47 -7.20 3.02
C THR A 25 -14.15 -6.25 2.03
N TRP A 26 -14.55 -5.06 2.48
CA TRP A 26 -15.10 -4.03 1.61
C TRP A 26 -14.10 -3.56 0.54
N GLY A 27 -12.82 -3.40 0.92
CA GLY A 27 -11.73 -3.12 -0.02
C GLY A 27 -11.58 -4.22 -1.07
N ILE A 28 -11.59 -5.49 -0.66
CA ILE A 28 -11.50 -6.66 -1.55
C ILE A 28 -12.66 -6.69 -2.54
N ILE A 29 -13.90 -6.44 -2.09
CA ILE A 29 -15.08 -6.37 -2.95
C ILE A 29 -14.93 -5.27 -4.00
N ASN A 30 -14.37 -4.11 -3.63
CA ASN A 30 -14.13 -3.02 -4.57
C ASN A 30 -13.03 -3.37 -5.59
N VAL A 31 -11.96 -4.04 -5.17
CA VAL A 31 -10.94 -4.53 -6.12
C VAL A 31 -11.55 -5.57 -7.05
N PHE A 32 -12.37 -6.49 -6.52
CA PHE A 32 -13.10 -7.47 -7.33
C PHE A 32 -13.99 -6.78 -8.37
N PHE A 33 -14.70 -5.73 -7.97
CA PHE A 33 -15.53 -4.92 -8.86
C PHE A 33 -14.73 -4.37 -10.04
N ILE A 34 -13.63 -3.66 -9.78
CA ILE A 34 -12.83 -3.00 -10.83
C ILE A 34 -11.93 -3.95 -11.64
N VAL A 35 -11.76 -5.20 -11.20
CA VAL A 35 -11.00 -6.23 -11.93
C VAL A 35 -11.92 -7.10 -12.78
N TRP A 36 -13.07 -7.55 -12.25
CA TRP A 36 -13.87 -8.61 -12.86
C TRP A 36 -15.28 -8.17 -13.29
N LEU A 37 -15.95 -7.32 -12.51
CA LEU A 37 -17.35 -6.95 -12.79
C LEU A 37 -17.46 -5.75 -13.72
N ARG A 38 -16.62 -4.74 -13.50
CA ARG A 38 -16.43 -3.57 -14.36
C ARG A 38 -14.92 -3.38 -14.56
N PRO A 39 -14.26 -4.19 -15.40
CA PRO A 39 -12.82 -4.14 -15.54
C PRO A 39 -12.31 -2.75 -15.96
N MET A 40 -11.34 -2.21 -15.22
CA MET A 40 -10.58 -1.03 -15.67
C MET A 40 -9.61 -1.47 -16.78
N LYS A 41 -9.76 -0.87 -17.96
CA LYS A 41 -8.95 -1.17 -19.15
C LYS A 41 -7.59 -0.47 -19.08
N GLY A 42 -6.60 -1.00 -19.78
CA GLY A 42 -5.39 -0.22 -20.03
C GLY A 42 -5.69 0.96 -20.97
N GLY A 43 -4.79 1.94 -21.02
CA GLY A 43 -4.94 3.16 -21.82
C GLY A 43 -5.94 4.19 -21.26
N MET A 44 -6.38 4.05 -20.00
CA MET A 44 -7.28 5.04 -19.35
C MET A 44 -6.56 6.32 -18.90
N ALA A 45 -5.23 6.32 -18.96
CA ALA A 45 -4.35 7.47 -18.81
C ALA A 45 -3.18 7.32 -19.79
N ASP A 46 -2.46 8.40 -20.04
CA ASP A 46 -1.28 8.42 -20.91
C ASP A 46 0.03 8.64 -20.12
N GLU A 47 1.14 8.60 -20.85
CA GLU A 47 2.50 8.80 -20.31
C GLU A 47 2.77 10.18 -19.70
N SER A 48 1.99 11.20 -20.08
CA SER A 48 2.09 12.55 -19.54
C SER A 48 1.36 12.69 -18.20
N HIS A 49 0.47 11.75 -17.87
CA HIS A 49 -0.33 11.81 -16.65
C HIS A 49 0.57 11.89 -15.38
N PRO A 50 0.27 12.76 -14.40
CA PRO A 50 1.13 12.94 -13.22
C PRO A 50 1.42 11.67 -12.42
N PHE A 51 0.47 10.72 -12.34
CA PHE A 51 0.73 9.41 -11.71
C PHE A 51 1.79 8.57 -12.45
N ALA A 52 1.94 8.77 -13.76
CA ALA A 52 2.98 8.15 -14.56
C ALA A 52 4.31 8.90 -14.41
N THR A 53 4.33 10.22 -14.48
CA THR A 53 5.58 10.99 -14.42
C THR A 53 6.14 11.14 -13.01
N GLY A 54 5.27 11.17 -12.00
CA GLY A 54 5.61 11.57 -10.63
C GLY A 54 5.81 13.08 -10.47
N ILE A 55 5.59 13.86 -11.52
CA ILE A 55 5.84 15.29 -11.57
C ILE A 55 4.58 16.04 -11.16
N ASN A 56 4.71 16.95 -10.20
CA ASN A 56 3.70 17.90 -9.83
C ASN A 56 3.58 18.97 -10.94
N PRO A 57 2.41 19.07 -11.62
CA PRO A 57 2.26 19.96 -12.77
C PRO A 57 2.39 21.45 -12.39
N LYS A 58 2.23 21.83 -11.12
CA LYS A 58 2.38 23.22 -10.68
C LYS A 58 3.82 23.63 -10.42
N THR A 59 4.64 22.70 -9.92
CA THR A 59 6.02 23.00 -9.51
C THR A 59 7.06 22.51 -10.50
N GLY A 60 6.69 21.59 -11.41
CA GLY A 60 7.61 20.91 -12.32
C GLY A 60 8.58 19.95 -11.62
N LYS A 61 8.40 19.73 -10.31
CA LYS A 61 9.26 18.86 -9.48
C LYS A 61 8.56 17.55 -9.15
N THR A 62 9.32 16.57 -8.69
CA THR A 62 8.76 15.31 -8.18
C THR A 62 7.94 15.55 -6.92
N ILE A 63 6.72 15.01 -6.86
CA ILE A 63 5.78 15.29 -5.75
C ILE A 63 6.13 14.55 -4.44
N TRP A 64 6.86 13.43 -4.51
CA TRP A 64 6.91 12.48 -3.40
C TRP A 64 7.56 13.04 -2.13
N SER A 65 8.62 13.83 -2.26
CA SER A 65 9.26 14.50 -1.12
C SER A 65 8.36 15.56 -0.49
N GLU A 66 7.57 16.27 -1.29
CA GLU A 66 6.56 17.23 -0.81
C GLU A 66 5.43 16.55 -0.01
N ASN A 67 5.28 15.23 -0.16
CA ASN A 67 4.31 14.40 0.56
C ASN A 67 4.91 13.66 1.77
N ILE A 68 6.13 13.99 2.19
CA ILE A 68 6.67 13.51 3.48
C ILE A 68 5.93 14.25 4.60
N ILE A 69 5.03 13.54 5.28
CA ILE A 69 4.22 14.10 6.37
C ILE A 69 4.89 13.93 7.74
N PHE A 70 5.84 12.99 7.85
CA PHE A 70 6.62 12.76 9.05
C PHE A 70 7.95 12.10 8.74
N SER A 71 9.00 12.54 9.43
CA SER A 71 10.32 11.91 9.43
C SER A 71 10.82 11.79 10.88
N SER A 72 11.15 10.57 11.31
CA SER A 72 11.78 10.39 12.62
C SER A 72 13.24 10.83 12.59
N THR A 73 13.77 11.25 13.72
CA THR A 73 15.21 11.54 13.87
C THR A 73 16.04 10.29 13.56
N ARG A 74 16.99 10.42 12.62
CA ARG A 74 17.96 9.38 12.28
C ARG A 74 18.84 9.06 13.49
N LYS A 75 18.92 7.78 13.86
CA LYS A 75 19.79 7.26 14.94
C LYS A 75 21.09 6.68 14.40
N ALA A 76 21.13 6.39 13.11
CA ALA A 76 22.29 5.88 12.41
C ALA A 76 22.52 6.71 11.13
N GLU A 77 23.74 6.65 10.62
CA GLU A 77 24.05 7.15 9.28
C GLU A 77 23.54 6.17 8.23
N TYR A 78 22.85 6.72 7.23
CA TYR A 78 22.39 5.97 6.06
C TYR A 78 22.93 6.68 4.83
N ASN A 79 23.30 5.90 3.81
CA ASN A 79 23.90 6.42 2.58
C ASN A 79 22.96 7.34 1.79
N GLU A 80 21.65 7.15 1.94
CA GLU A 80 20.63 7.88 1.17
C GLU A 80 19.85 8.83 2.09
N SER A 81 19.50 10.02 1.57
CA SER A 81 18.62 10.99 2.21
C SER A 81 17.17 10.49 2.26
N ASP A 82 16.32 11.13 3.07
CA ASP A 82 14.90 10.73 3.13
C ASP A 82 14.23 10.97 1.78
N GLU A 83 14.57 12.06 1.11
CA GLU A 83 14.08 12.42 -0.22
C GLU A 83 14.49 11.38 -1.27
N GLU A 84 15.74 10.93 -1.27
CA GLU A 84 16.24 9.90 -2.19
C GLU A 84 15.52 8.56 -1.98
N ILE A 85 15.32 8.16 -0.72
CA ILE A 85 14.59 6.94 -0.36
C ILE A 85 13.15 7.01 -0.88
N ILE A 86 12.46 8.12 -0.61
CA ILE A 86 11.06 8.34 -0.99
C ILE A 86 10.93 8.43 -2.50
N GLU A 87 11.87 9.08 -3.19
CA GLU A 87 11.89 9.16 -4.64
C GLU A 87 12.10 7.78 -5.28
N ALA A 88 12.98 6.95 -4.73
CA ALA A 88 13.17 5.57 -5.20
C ALA A 88 11.87 4.74 -5.08
N VAL A 89 11.17 4.85 -3.94
CA VAL A 89 9.86 4.22 -3.76
C VAL A 89 8.84 4.79 -4.75
N GLY A 90 8.77 6.11 -4.90
CA GLY A 90 7.87 6.79 -5.82
C GLY A 90 8.06 6.37 -7.28
N LYS A 91 9.30 6.37 -7.78
CA LYS A 91 9.67 5.94 -9.14
C LYS A 91 9.31 4.48 -9.41
N PHE A 92 9.53 3.59 -8.42
CA PHE A 92 9.12 2.21 -8.53
C PHE A 92 7.60 2.07 -8.73
N MET A 93 6.81 2.86 -7.99
CA MET A 93 5.35 2.81 -8.09
C MET A 93 4.81 3.48 -9.35
N SER A 94 5.42 4.57 -9.79
CA SER A 94 5.18 5.17 -11.12
C SER A 94 5.42 4.14 -12.23
N THR A 95 6.48 3.33 -12.12
CA THR A 95 6.77 2.25 -13.10
C THR A 95 5.68 1.19 -13.14
N MET A 96 5.04 0.89 -12.00
CA MET A 96 3.88 0.00 -11.96
C MET A 96 2.67 0.61 -12.66
N PHE A 97 2.38 1.89 -12.41
CA PHE A 97 1.30 2.61 -13.09
C PHE A 97 1.52 2.64 -14.62
N LYS A 98 2.75 2.93 -15.06
CA LYS A 98 3.16 2.98 -16.47
C LYS A 98 2.93 1.68 -17.25
N LYS A 99 2.72 0.55 -16.57
CA LYS A 99 2.41 -0.70 -17.27
C LYS A 99 1.04 -0.71 -17.94
N SER A 100 0.12 0.11 -17.44
CA SER A 100 -1.29 0.08 -17.85
C SER A 100 -1.72 1.30 -18.64
N ILE A 101 -0.88 2.31 -18.78
CA ILE A 101 -1.21 3.55 -19.50
C ILE A 101 -0.99 3.40 -21.00
N SER A 102 -1.58 4.31 -21.76
CA SER A 102 -1.32 4.44 -23.19
C SER A 102 0.08 5.01 -23.41
N THR A 103 0.77 4.42 -24.37
CA THR A 103 2.04 4.90 -24.93
C THR A 103 1.92 4.88 -26.44
N GLN A 104 2.86 5.52 -27.14
CA GLN A 104 2.88 5.49 -28.60
C GLN A 104 2.94 4.05 -29.15
N GLU A 105 3.73 3.18 -28.52
CA GLU A 105 3.87 1.77 -28.93
C GLU A 105 2.69 0.90 -28.47
N ASN A 106 2.10 1.21 -27.32
CA ASN A 106 1.02 0.43 -26.71
C ASN A 106 -0.15 1.34 -26.30
N PRO A 107 -1.07 1.69 -27.23
CA PRO A 107 -2.17 2.62 -26.97
C PRO A 107 -3.15 2.14 -25.88
N ILE A 108 -3.20 0.84 -25.65
CA ILE A 108 -4.06 0.20 -24.64
C ILE A 108 -3.27 -0.29 -23.42
N GLY A 109 -2.00 0.09 -23.28
CA GLY A 109 -1.11 -0.48 -22.27
C GLY A 109 -0.54 -1.84 -22.66
N ARG A 110 0.43 -2.32 -21.87
CA ARG A 110 1.15 -3.58 -22.15
C ARG A 110 0.55 -4.76 -21.37
N PRO A 111 0.60 -5.99 -21.92
CA PRO A 111 0.34 -7.18 -21.13
C PRO A 111 1.25 -7.28 -19.90
N ASP A 112 0.66 -7.51 -18.73
CA ASP A 112 1.41 -7.59 -17.46
C ASP A 112 0.92 -8.73 -16.55
N LYS A 113 1.73 -9.06 -15.55
CA LYS A 113 1.41 -10.05 -14.52
C LYS A 113 0.26 -9.61 -13.59
N MET A 114 -0.08 -8.33 -13.60
CA MET A 114 -1.17 -7.72 -12.82
C MET A 114 -2.21 -7.12 -13.77
N PRO A 115 -3.51 -7.16 -13.43
CA PRO A 115 -4.53 -6.51 -14.23
C PRO A 115 -4.41 -4.97 -14.12
N PRO A 116 -4.82 -4.22 -15.16
CA PRO A 116 -4.63 -2.77 -15.19
C PRO A 116 -5.18 -2.02 -13.97
N ALA A 117 -6.32 -2.46 -13.46
CA ALA A 117 -6.94 -1.93 -12.25
C ALA A 117 -5.98 -1.84 -11.04
N ILE A 118 -5.17 -2.87 -10.81
CA ILE A 118 -4.23 -2.90 -9.67
C ILE A 118 -3.09 -1.89 -9.88
N ASN A 119 -2.62 -1.72 -11.10
CA ASN A 119 -1.62 -0.73 -11.45
C ASN A 119 -2.16 0.70 -11.28
N TYR A 120 -3.45 0.96 -11.58
CA TYR A 120 -4.07 2.26 -11.31
C TYR A 120 -4.21 2.58 -9.82
N ILE A 121 -4.55 1.59 -8.98
CA ILE A 121 -4.56 1.76 -7.51
C ILE A 121 -3.21 2.28 -7.03
N HIS A 122 -2.11 1.69 -7.53
CA HIS A 122 -0.76 2.09 -7.15
C HIS A 122 -0.46 3.55 -7.47
N GLY A 123 -0.97 4.11 -8.58
CA GLY A 123 -0.83 5.52 -8.88
C GLY A 123 -1.40 6.41 -7.77
N GLY A 124 -2.66 6.18 -7.38
CA GLY A 124 -3.32 6.97 -6.33
C GLY A 124 -2.70 6.79 -4.95
N VAL A 125 -2.31 5.55 -4.59
CA VAL A 125 -1.71 5.25 -3.28
C VAL A 125 -0.38 5.97 -3.07
N HIS A 126 0.41 6.18 -4.12
CA HIS A 126 1.78 6.67 -4.00
C HIS A 126 1.98 8.10 -4.48
N TYR A 127 1.31 8.53 -5.55
CA TYR A 127 1.38 9.94 -5.95
C TYR A 127 0.64 10.82 -4.95
N ASN A 128 -0.59 10.44 -4.56
CA ASN A 128 -1.39 11.21 -3.59
C ASN A 128 -1.12 10.83 -2.13
N GLY A 129 -0.36 9.75 -1.88
CA GLY A 129 -0.12 9.22 -0.53
C GLY A 129 0.61 10.18 0.40
N GLY A 130 0.56 9.91 1.70
CA GLY A 130 1.39 10.59 2.70
C GLY A 130 2.47 9.67 3.21
N PHE A 131 3.73 10.11 3.17
CA PHE A 131 4.88 9.29 3.53
C PHE A 131 5.34 9.57 4.96
N LEU A 132 5.49 8.51 5.75
CA LEU A 132 6.11 8.55 7.07
C LEU A 132 7.40 7.72 7.01
N ILE A 133 8.54 8.32 7.35
CA ILE A 133 9.84 7.64 7.27
C ILE A 133 10.45 7.44 8.67
N PHE A 134 10.96 6.23 8.88
CA PHE A 134 11.57 5.79 10.13
C PHE A 134 12.86 5.02 9.86
N ASP A 135 13.69 4.86 10.88
CA ASP A 135 14.91 4.04 10.77
C ASP A 135 14.56 2.55 10.54
N ASP A 136 13.69 2.02 11.39
CA ASP A 136 13.28 0.62 11.41
C ASP A 136 11.91 0.43 12.09
N SER A 137 11.49 -0.83 12.22
CA SER A 137 10.22 -1.20 12.86
C SER A 137 10.15 -0.82 14.34
N GLU A 138 11.27 -0.88 15.09
CA GLU A 138 11.26 -0.54 16.51
C GLU A 138 11.04 0.97 16.72
N ASP A 139 11.67 1.77 15.86
CA ASP A 139 11.49 3.21 15.82
C ASP A 139 10.05 3.59 15.48
N ALA A 140 9.46 2.96 14.46
CA ALA A 140 8.05 3.21 14.13
C ALA A 140 7.10 2.79 15.27
N ILE A 141 7.33 1.64 15.93
CA ILE A 141 6.51 1.24 17.09
C ILE A 141 6.59 2.27 18.20
N ALA A 142 7.78 2.83 18.47
CA ALA A 142 7.96 3.88 19.48
C ALA A 142 7.07 5.10 19.22
N HIS A 143 6.95 5.50 17.95
CA HIS A 143 6.13 6.64 17.54
C HIS A 143 4.64 6.33 17.51
N PHE A 144 4.22 5.27 16.82
CA PHE A 144 2.82 4.87 16.76
C PHE A 144 2.26 4.43 18.12
N SER A 145 3.11 4.10 19.10
CA SER A 145 2.69 3.84 20.48
C SER A 145 2.46 5.12 21.29
N ASN A 146 2.93 6.29 20.83
CA ASN A 146 2.60 7.58 21.42
C ASN A 146 1.15 8.00 21.03
N ARG A 147 0.37 8.46 22.00
CA ARG A 147 -1.05 8.82 21.80
C ARG A 147 -1.23 10.00 20.85
N GLU A 148 -0.40 11.03 20.98
CA GLU A 148 -0.49 12.23 20.14
C GLU A 148 -0.13 11.92 18.70
N PHE A 149 0.92 11.13 18.48
CA PHE A 149 1.28 10.65 17.16
C PHE A 149 0.14 9.88 16.49
N ARG A 150 -0.55 9.00 17.22
CA ARG A 150 -1.74 8.31 16.69
C ARG A 150 -2.88 9.26 16.37
N ASN A 151 -3.13 10.27 17.21
CA ASN A 151 -4.18 11.25 16.96
C ASN A 151 -3.86 12.05 15.69
N SER A 152 -2.60 12.41 15.50
CA SER A 152 -2.09 13.05 14.29
C SER A 152 -2.26 12.19 13.05
N PHE A 153 -1.89 10.90 13.13
CA PHE A 153 -2.11 9.93 12.06
C PHE A 153 -3.60 9.79 11.71
N TRP A 154 -4.47 9.69 12.72
CA TRP A 154 -5.91 9.66 12.52
C TRP A 154 -6.44 10.93 11.85
N LYS A 155 -6.01 12.11 12.29
CA LYS A 155 -6.37 13.39 11.68
C LYS A 155 -5.97 13.44 10.21
N PHE A 156 -4.75 13.01 9.87
CA PHE A 156 -4.29 12.90 8.48
C PHE A 156 -5.26 12.02 7.67
N VAL A 157 -5.53 10.80 8.11
CA VAL A 157 -6.41 9.87 7.38
C VAL A 157 -7.82 10.45 7.19
N LEU A 158 -8.40 11.08 8.21
CA LEU A 158 -9.77 11.60 8.19
C LEU A 158 -9.91 12.88 7.35
N ILE A 159 -8.93 13.80 7.45
CA ILE A 159 -8.98 15.11 6.80
C ILE A 159 -8.46 15.00 5.36
N GLU A 160 -7.26 14.47 5.17
CA GLU A 160 -6.65 14.39 3.84
C GLU A 160 -7.33 13.33 2.98
N LYS A 161 -7.89 12.27 3.59
CA LYS A 161 -8.45 11.13 2.85
C LYS A 161 -7.44 10.60 1.83
N ARG A 162 -6.20 10.36 2.29
CA ARG A 162 -5.05 9.84 1.53
C ARG A 162 -4.59 8.53 2.18
N GLU A 163 -3.87 7.72 1.42
CA GLU A 163 -3.26 6.49 1.94
C GLU A 163 -1.92 6.81 2.60
N PRO A 164 -1.72 6.47 3.88
CA PRO A 164 -0.42 6.58 4.52
C PRO A 164 0.49 5.40 4.16
N VAL A 165 1.75 5.71 3.87
CA VAL A 165 2.79 4.73 3.58
C VAL A 165 3.94 4.94 4.56
N THR A 166 4.18 3.94 5.40
CA THR A 166 5.32 3.93 6.33
C THR A 166 6.52 3.30 5.66
N ILE A 167 7.68 3.95 5.65
CA ILE A 167 8.90 3.51 4.95
C ILE A 167 10.05 3.44 5.94
N PHE A 168 10.92 2.44 5.77
CA PHE A 168 12.09 2.25 6.62
C PHE A 168 13.39 2.55 5.87
N ARG A 169 14.26 3.35 6.48
CA ARG A 169 15.58 3.70 5.94
C ARG A 169 16.49 2.48 5.83
N ASN A 170 16.43 1.58 6.82
CA ASN A 170 17.25 0.39 6.82
C ASN A 170 16.80 -0.64 5.76
N LYS A 171 17.54 -0.73 4.64
CA LYS A 171 17.36 -1.77 3.61
C LYS A 171 17.60 -3.19 4.12
N ASN A 172 18.37 -3.35 5.20
CA ASN A 172 18.75 -4.63 5.78
C ASN A 172 17.82 -5.05 6.94
N TYR A 173 16.54 -4.74 6.83
CA TYR A 173 15.54 -4.95 7.89
C TYR A 173 15.27 -6.44 8.20
N ASP A 174 14.95 -6.74 9.45
CA ASP A 174 14.48 -8.06 9.86
C ASP A 174 13.05 -8.33 9.34
N ARG A 175 12.86 -9.48 8.68
CA ARG A 175 11.59 -9.82 8.02
C ARG A 175 10.48 -10.12 9.00
N GLU A 176 10.80 -10.78 10.11
CA GLU A 176 9.84 -11.09 11.16
C GLU A 176 9.42 -9.81 11.87
N LYS A 177 10.37 -8.93 12.20
CA LYS A 177 10.10 -7.62 12.80
C LYS A 177 9.22 -6.74 11.91
N LEU A 178 9.43 -6.77 10.59
CA LEU A 178 8.57 -6.04 9.66
C LEU A 178 7.13 -6.59 9.67
N LEU A 179 6.96 -7.91 9.73
CA LEU A 179 5.63 -8.52 9.80
C LEU A 179 4.95 -8.28 11.15
N GLU A 180 5.71 -8.36 12.25
CA GLU A 180 5.27 -7.96 13.59
C GLU A 180 4.78 -6.50 13.59
N PHE A 181 5.51 -5.59 12.94
CA PHE A 181 5.09 -4.20 12.80
C PHE A 181 3.81 -4.04 11.96
N ALA A 182 3.68 -4.76 10.85
CA ALA A 182 2.44 -4.77 10.07
C ALA A 182 1.24 -5.23 10.92
N CYS A 183 1.43 -6.25 11.77
CA CYS A 183 0.42 -6.72 12.72
C CYS A 183 0.17 -5.74 13.87
N PHE A 184 1.20 -5.05 14.38
CA PHE A 184 1.04 -3.92 15.30
C PHE A 184 0.16 -2.82 14.70
N MET A 185 0.35 -2.44 13.44
CA MET A 185 -0.52 -1.45 12.81
C MET A 185 -1.99 -1.92 12.77
N ARG A 186 -2.22 -3.22 12.57
CA ARG A 186 -3.57 -3.83 12.54
C ARG A 186 -4.22 -3.95 13.93
N THR A 187 -3.45 -4.00 15.01
CA THR A 187 -3.99 -3.96 16.38
C THR A 187 -4.24 -2.53 16.84
N MET A 188 -3.48 -1.56 16.33
CA MET A 188 -3.58 -0.15 16.71
C MET A 188 -4.63 0.63 15.92
N PHE A 189 -4.88 0.24 14.66
CA PHE A 189 -5.80 0.91 13.75
C PHE A 189 -6.74 -0.09 13.07
N PRO A 190 -8.00 0.30 12.76
CA PRO A 190 -8.98 -0.55 12.09
C PRO A 190 -8.73 -0.60 10.56
N PHE A 191 -7.47 -0.63 10.14
CA PHE A 191 -7.07 -0.60 8.74
C PHE A 191 -6.13 -1.75 8.45
N PHE A 192 -6.33 -2.39 7.30
CA PHE A 192 -5.41 -3.43 6.87
C PHE A 192 -4.06 -2.81 6.52
N SER A 193 -2.97 -3.42 6.99
CA SER A 193 -1.61 -2.94 6.71
C SER A 193 -0.81 -4.03 6.01
N ASN A 194 -0.32 -3.75 4.80
CA ASN A 194 0.44 -4.71 4.00
C ASN A 194 1.93 -4.38 4.02
N SER A 195 2.77 -5.37 4.30
CA SER A 195 4.23 -5.25 4.30
C SER A 195 4.80 -5.50 2.91
N ASN A 196 5.64 -4.61 2.41
CA ASN A 196 6.41 -4.74 1.17
C ASN A 196 7.91 -4.57 1.48
N GLY A 197 8.79 -4.99 0.57
CA GLY A 197 10.22 -4.74 0.75
C GLY A 197 11.13 -5.36 -0.31
N ASN A 198 12.44 -5.11 -0.20
CA ASN A 198 13.45 -5.51 -1.19
C ASN A 198 13.92 -6.96 -1.05
N ARG A 199 13.48 -7.66 -0.01
CA ARG A 199 13.76 -9.09 0.21
C ARG A 199 12.66 -9.97 -0.40
N LYS A 200 12.80 -11.29 -0.27
CA LYS A 200 11.73 -12.25 -0.58
C LYS A 200 10.43 -11.81 0.12
N ARG A 201 9.28 -12.06 -0.52
CA ARG A 201 7.94 -11.63 -0.07
C ARG A 201 7.70 -11.90 1.42
N ILE A 202 7.08 -10.94 2.10
CA ILE A 202 6.78 -11.00 3.53
C ILE A 202 5.29 -10.86 3.69
N GLY A 203 4.65 -11.86 4.32
CA GLY A 203 3.19 -11.94 4.35
C GLY A 203 2.60 -11.77 2.95
N TRP A 204 1.64 -10.85 2.82
CA TRP A 204 0.92 -10.55 1.57
C TRP A 204 1.66 -9.55 0.64
N GLY A 205 2.93 -9.29 0.92
CA GLY A 205 3.75 -8.26 0.30
C GLY A 205 4.23 -8.52 -1.12
N ASN A 206 4.50 -7.42 -1.81
CA ASN A 206 5.22 -7.38 -3.08
C ASN A 206 6.66 -6.86 -2.89
N PRO A 207 7.55 -7.16 -3.86
CA PRO A 207 8.85 -6.51 -3.92
C PRO A 207 8.72 -4.98 -3.97
N ALA A 208 9.61 -4.27 -3.29
CA ALA A 208 9.74 -2.82 -3.29
C ALA A 208 11.20 -2.44 -3.03
N PRO A 209 11.68 -1.23 -3.39
CA PRO A 209 13.09 -0.84 -3.19
C PRO A 209 13.47 -0.73 -1.70
N TYR A 210 12.50 -0.46 -0.83
CA TYR A 210 12.64 -0.34 0.62
C TYR A 210 11.54 -1.11 1.34
N ALA A 211 11.79 -1.48 2.59
CA ALA A 211 10.71 -1.97 3.44
C ALA A 211 9.67 -0.87 3.65
N ALA A 212 8.41 -1.22 3.40
CA ALA A 212 7.30 -0.30 3.52
C ALA A 212 6.06 -1.02 4.06
N ILE A 213 5.27 -0.32 4.86
CA ILE A 213 3.91 -0.72 5.22
C ILE A 213 2.92 0.22 4.56
N ASN A 214 2.10 -0.33 3.68
CA ASN A 214 0.97 0.40 3.12
C ASN A 214 -0.22 0.18 4.06
N THR A 215 -0.66 1.22 4.77
CA THR A 215 -1.87 1.15 5.59
C THR A 215 -3.06 1.53 4.72
N ILE A 216 -3.87 0.54 4.38
CA ILE A 216 -4.99 0.66 3.43
C ILE A 216 -6.21 1.18 4.17
N THR A 217 -6.47 2.46 4.01
CA THR A 217 -7.61 3.21 4.55
C THR A 217 -8.82 3.21 3.62
N GLY A 218 -8.65 2.74 2.38
CA GLY A 218 -9.72 2.63 1.38
C GLY A 218 -9.95 3.93 0.60
N ASN A 219 -9.17 4.98 0.87
CA ASN A 219 -9.22 6.25 0.18
C ASN A 219 -8.71 6.16 -1.26
N TRP A 220 -7.87 5.16 -1.58
CA TRP A 220 -7.41 4.86 -2.94
C TRP A 220 -8.55 4.76 -3.96
N LYS A 221 -9.74 4.30 -3.51
CA LYS A 221 -10.91 4.11 -4.37
C LYS A 221 -11.28 5.39 -5.09
N ARG A 222 -11.42 6.50 -4.37
CA ARG A 222 -11.90 7.76 -4.95
C ARG A 222 -11.04 8.20 -6.13
N ASP A 223 -9.73 8.09 -5.98
CA ASP A 223 -8.79 8.55 -7.01
C ASP A 223 -8.69 7.51 -8.15
N THR A 224 -8.83 6.23 -7.84
CA THR A 224 -8.84 5.14 -8.84
C THR A 224 -10.10 5.17 -9.72
N TYR A 225 -11.28 5.39 -9.14
CA TYR A 225 -12.54 5.42 -9.88
C TYR A 225 -12.62 6.60 -10.87
N LYS A 226 -11.81 7.65 -10.70
CA LYS A 226 -11.76 8.77 -11.64
C LYS A 226 -11.28 8.36 -13.04
N PHE A 227 -10.50 7.29 -13.17
CA PHE A 227 -10.00 6.82 -14.47
C PHE A 227 -11.07 6.19 -15.38
N TYR A 228 -12.32 6.02 -14.90
CA TYR A 228 -13.42 5.59 -15.77
C TYR A 228 -13.86 6.66 -16.78
N SER A 229 -13.46 7.93 -16.61
CA SER A 229 -13.69 9.02 -17.56
C SER A 229 -12.38 9.78 -17.77
N LYS A 230 -12.13 10.22 -19.01
CA LYS A 230 -10.92 10.98 -19.34
C LYS A 230 -10.89 12.32 -18.59
N GLU A 231 -12.03 13.00 -18.51
CA GLU A 231 -12.19 14.28 -17.83
C GLU A 231 -11.92 14.13 -16.33
N SER A 232 -12.47 13.08 -15.72
CA SER A 232 -12.28 12.81 -14.29
C SER A 232 -10.85 12.40 -13.96
N ALA A 233 -10.19 11.62 -14.84
CA ALA A 233 -8.80 11.18 -14.68
C ALA A 233 -7.84 12.36 -14.47
N LEU A 234 -8.02 13.45 -15.22
CA LEU A 234 -7.22 14.68 -15.09
C LEU A 234 -7.29 15.31 -13.69
N THR A 235 -8.33 15.01 -12.91
CA THR A 235 -8.50 15.49 -11.53
C THR A 235 -8.04 14.48 -10.47
N ALA A 236 -7.57 13.30 -10.87
CA ALA A 236 -7.06 12.28 -9.94
C ALA A 236 -5.77 12.71 -9.21
N PRO A 237 -4.81 13.39 -9.87
CA PRO A 237 -3.68 14.01 -9.19
C PRO A 237 -4.13 15.05 -8.18
N ARG A 238 -3.55 14.99 -6.98
CA ARG A 238 -3.79 15.95 -5.90
C ARG A 238 -2.53 16.73 -5.62
N GLU A 239 -2.72 17.94 -5.11
CA GLU A 239 -1.65 18.77 -4.58
C GLU A 239 -0.88 18.08 -3.44
N PRO A 240 0.35 18.52 -3.15
CA PRO A 240 1.07 18.09 -1.96
C PRO A 240 0.26 18.29 -0.67
N VAL A 241 0.56 17.47 0.34
CA VAL A 241 -0.03 17.64 1.68
C VAL A 241 0.53 18.91 2.32
N SER A 242 -0.28 19.96 2.43
CA SER A 242 0.13 21.26 3.00
C SER A 242 -0.02 21.34 4.53
N SER A 243 -0.84 20.46 5.10
CA SER A 243 -1.18 20.49 6.52
C SER A 243 -0.11 19.81 7.39
N LYS A 244 0.28 20.46 8.50
CA LYS A 244 1.23 19.91 9.47
C LYS A 244 0.52 18.98 10.46
N TYR A 245 0.53 17.67 10.18
CA TYR A 245 -0.11 16.67 11.03
C TYR A 245 0.74 16.22 12.22
N PHE A 246 2.07 16.38 12.20
CA PHE A 246 2.98 15.88 13.24
C PHE A 246 3.90 17.01 13.72
N ARG A 247 3.36 17.94 14.51
CA ARG A 247 4.00 19.25 14.78
C ARG A 247 5.28 19.17 15.62
N GLU A 248 5.47 18.09 16.39
CA GLU A 248 6.56 17.96 17.35
C GLU A 248 7.33 16.63 17.18
N SER A 249 8.10 16.51 16.09
CA SER A 249 8.78 15.26 15.73
C SER A 249 9.73 14.72 16.80
N SER A 250 10.31 15.59 17.64
CA SER A 250 11.18 15.22 18.76
C SER A 250 10.46 14.61 19.96
N HIS A 251 9.14 14.77 20.09
CA HIS A 251 8.38 14.41 21.30
C HIS A 251 7.58 13.11 21.17
N TYR A 252 7.43 12.57 19.96
CA TYR A 252 6.62 11.39 19.72
C TYR A 252 7.35 10.06 20.00
N LYS A 253 8.04 9.92 21.13
CA LYS A 253 8.63 8.62 21.52
C LYS A 253 7.98 8.08 22.79
N SER A 254 7.27 6.97 22.66
CA SER A 254 6.82 6.20 23.81
C SER A 254 7.92 5.25 24.31
N LYS A 255 7.78 4.73 25.53
CA LYS A 255 8.66 3.67 26.06
C LYS A 255 8.49 2.30 25.37
N ARG A 256 7.50 2.13 24.49
CA ARG A 256 7.25 0.87 23.79
C ARG A 256 7.89 0.93 22.41
N SER A 257 8.94 0.13 22.19
CA SER A 257 9.61 -0.01 20.88
C SER A 257 9.46 -1.40 20.27
N ARG A 258 8.69 -2.29 20.90
CA ARG A 258 8.54 -3.69 20.46
C ARG A 258 7.08 -4.10 20.33
N ALA A 259 6.86 -5.07 19.45
CA ALA A 259 5.57 -5.74 19.31
C ALA A 259 5.22 -6.51 20.59
N LEU A 260 3.93 -6.59 20.89
CA LEU A 260 3.41 -7.34 22.04
C LEU A 260 2.96 -8.73 21.61
N ALA A 261 2.72 -9.61 22.59
CA ALA A 261 2.34 -11.00 22.33
C ALA A 261 1.18 -11.17 21.32
N PRO A 262 0.09 -10.39 21.36
CA PRO A 262 -0.98 -10.52 20.35
C PRO A 262 -0.51 -10.25 18.92
N GLU A 263 0.41 -9.30 18.73
CA GLU A 263 0.92 -8.90 17.42
C GLU A 263 1.90 -9.91 16.88
N ILE A 264 2.75 -10.45 17.75
CA ILE A 264 3.67 -11.54 17.43
C ILE A 264 2.88 -12.80 17.04
N MET A 265 1.84 -13.14 17.81
CA MET A 265 0.96 -14.28 17.50
C MET A 265 0.23 -14.07 16.17
N MET A 266 -0.31 -12.87 15.93
CA MET A 266 -0.96 -12.53 14.67
C MET A 266 0.02 -12.56 13.49
N ALA A 267 1.27 -12.14 13.68
CA ALA A 267 2.32 -12.19 12.66
C ALA A 267 2.65 -13.64 12.30
N LYS A 268 2.88 -14.50 13.30
CA LYS A 268 3.09 -15.95 13.10
C LYS A 268 1.92 -16.58 12.35
N PHE A 269 0.69 -16.38 12.81
CA PHE A 269 -0.50 -16.90 12.15
C PHE A 269 -0.64 -16.38 10.70
N THR A 270 -0.37 -15.09 10.48
CA THR A 270 -0.39 -14.50 9.13
C THR A 270 0.64 -15.16 8.22
N ASN A 271 1.85 -15.39 8.73
CA ASN A 271 2.92 -16.05 7.98
C ASN A 271 2.56 -17.49 7.62
N GLU A 272 2.13 -18.29 8.60
CA GLU A 272 1.73 -19.68 8.36
C GLU A 272 0.57 -19.78 7.37
N ARG A 273 -0.45 -18.92 7.51
CA ARG A 273 -1.57 -18.88 6.57
C ARG A 273 -1.12 -18.55 5.14
N VAL A 274 -0.14 -17.68 4.98
CA VAL A 274 0.45 -17.34 3.68
C VAL A 274 1.24 -18.52 3.12
N LEU A 275 2.09 -19.15 3.93
CA LEU A 275 2.87 -20.33 3.53
C LEU A 275 1.97 -21.50 3.12
N ALA A 276 0.90 -21.75 3.88
CA ALA A 276 -0.07 -22.80 3.61
C ALA A 276 -0.82 -22.61 2.27
N ARG A 277 -0.84 -21.40 1.69
CA ARG A 277 -1.41 -21.19 0.34
C ARG A 277 -0.49 -21.67 -0.78
N GLY A 278 0.77 -21.98 -0.49
CA GLY A 278 1.74 -22.51 -1.45
C GLY A 278 1.86 -21.67 -2.72
N GLU A 279 1.96 -22.33 -3.87
CA GLU A 279 2.20 -21.69 -5.17
C GLU A 279 1.06 -20.80 -5.68
N ARG A 280 -0.16 -20.94 -5.17
CA ARG A 280 -1.28 -20.02 -5.52
C ARG A 280 -0.95 -18.59 -5.12
N GLY A 281 -0.13 -18.44 -4.07
CA GLY A 281 0.29 -17.16 -3.56
C GLY A 281 -0.79 -16.37 -2.86
N ASN A 282 -0.46 -15.10 -2.65
CA ASN A 282 -1.14 -14.24 -1.69
C ASN A 282 -2.18 -13.31 -2.32
N LEU A 283 -2.22 -13.19 -3.64
CA LEU A 283 -3.11 -12.24 -4.29
C LEU A 283 -4.46 -12.92 -4.58
N PHE A 284 -5.53 -12.40 -3.98
CA PHE A 284 -6.90 -12.89 -4.22
C PHE A 284 -7.33 -12.78 -5.70
N PHE A 285 -6.66 -11.92 -6.46
CA PHE A 285 -7.06 -11.52 -7.81
C PHE A 285 -6.12 -12.04 -8.91
N VAL A 286 -5.01 -12.68 -8.54
CA VAL A 286 -4.01 -13.18 -9.50
C VAL A 286 -3.56 -14.56 -9.07
N ASP A 287 -3.73 -15.55 -9.96
CA ASP A 287 -3.16 -16.88 -9.76
C ASP A 287 -1.67 -16.87 -10.13
N LEU A 288 -0.81 -16.92 -9.12
CA LEU A 288 0.64 -16.89 -9.36
C LEU A 288 1.15 -18.10 -10.14
N ARG A 289 0.44 -19.23 -10.12
CA ARG A 289 0.83 -20.42 -10.88
C ARG A 289 0.72 -20.16 -12.38
N LYS A 290 -0.38 -19.51 -12.79
CA LYS A 290 -0.58 -19.08 -14.18
C LYS A 290 0.48 -18.07 -14.59
N VAL A 291 0.73 -17.08 -13.74
CA VAL A 291 1.75 -16.04 -13.99
C VAL A 291 3.15 -16.65 -14.13
N ALA A 292 3.48 -17.64 -13.29
CA ALA A 292 4.73 -18.38 -13.36
C ALA A 292 4.86 -19.17 -14.68
N LYS A 293 3.74 -19.70 -15.20
CA LYS A 293 3.65 -20.35 -16.52
C LYS A 293 3.59 -19.37 -17.70
N GLY A 294 3.73 -18.06 -17.46
CA GLY A 294 3.78 -17.05 -18.53
C GLY A 294 2.50 -16.25 -18.74
N TYR A 295 1.40 -16.56 -18.05
CA TYR A 295 0.15 -15.80 -18.19
C TYR A 295 0.36 -14.31 -17.92
N ARG A 296 -0.26 -13.48 -18.76
CA ARG A 296 -0.32 -12.02 -18.63
C ARG A 296 -1.77 -11.59 -18.87
N PHE A 297 -2.21 -10.59 -18.12
CA PHE A 297 -3.47 -9.92 -18.38
C PHE A 297 -3.31 -9.07 -19.63
N ASP A 298 -4.09 -9.37 -20.67
CA ASP A 298 -4.18 -8.54 -21.86
C ASP A 298 -5.12 -7.35 -21.61
N PRO A 299 -4.63 -6.10 -21.67
CA PRO A 299 -5.46 -4.91 -21.48
C PRO A 299 -6.62 -4.76 -22.48
N SER A 300 -6.52 -5.35 -23.69
CA SER A 300 -7.62 -5.37 -24.67
C SER A 300 -8.70 -6.38 -24.35
N ASN A 301 -8.34 -7.50 -23.72
CA ASN A 301 -9.22 -8.62 -23.48
C ASN A 301 -9.11 -9.08 -22.02
N LEU A 302 -9.58 -8.22 -21.11
CA LEU A 302 -9.57 -8.52 -19.69
C LEU A 302 -10.64 -9.56 -19.36
N PRO A 303 -10.29 -10.60 -18.57
CA PRO A 303 -11.26 -11.60 -18.18
C PRO A 303 -12.32 -10.97 -17.25
N ASN A 304 -13.56 -11.35 -17.45
CA ASN A 304 -14.69 -10.84 -16.66
C ASN A 304 -15.16 -11.87 -15.62
N PHE A 305 -16.19 -11.50 -14.85
CA PHE A 305 -16.78 -12.35 -13.82
C PHE A 305 -17.24 -13.73 -14.34
N PHE A 306 -17.82 -13.81 -15.53
CA PHE A 306 -18.26 -15.08 -16.11
C PHE A 306 -17.09 -15.96 -16.52
N ASP A 307 -16.00 -15.37 -17.04
CA ASP A 307 -14.78 -16.11 -17.37
C ASP A 307 -14.17 -16.73 -16.10
N LEU A 308 -14.17 -15.97 -15.00
CA LEU A 308 -13.73 -16.44 -13.70
C LEU A 308 -14.61 -17.61 -13.19
N ILE A 309 -15.94 -17.52 -13.32
CA ILE A 309 -16.85 -18.61 -12.95
C ILE A 309 -16.57 -19.85 -13.80
N LYS A 310 -16.50 -19.70 -15.13
CA LYS A 310 -16.25 -20.83 -16.03
C LYS A 310 -14.92 -21.51 -15.70
N GLU A 311 -13.87 -20.74 -15.43
CA GLU A 311 -12.59 -21.27 -14.98
C GLU A 311 -12.72 -22.07 -13.67
N LYS A 312 -13.42 -21.52 -12.67
CA LYS A 312 -13.60 -22.18 -11.37
C LYS A 312 -14.44 -23.46 -11.46
N LEU A 313 -15.36 -23.52 -12.42
CA LEU A 313 -16.18 -24.69 -12.70
C LEU A 313 -15.50 -25.69 -13.64
N GLY A 314 -14.28 -25.41 -14.13
CA GLY A 314 -13.58 -26.29 -15.07
C GLY A 314 -14.18 -26.31 -16.47
N LEU A 315 -14.97 -25.29 -16.83
CA LEU A 315 -15.71 -25.18 -18.09
C LEU A 315 -14.93 -24.46 -19.20
N THR A 316 -13.68 -24.05 -18.94
CA THR A 316 -12.76 -23.53 -19.96
C THR A 316 -11.65 -24.53 -20.23
N ALA A 317 -11.40 -24.81 -21.52
CA ALA A 317 -10.21 -25.54 -21.95
C ALA A 317 -8.97 -24.72 -21.55
N GLY A 318 -8.00 -25.39 -20.93
CA GLY A 318 -6.84 -24.76 -20.32
C GLY A 318 -6.08 -23.85 -21.28
N VAL A 319 -5.89 -22.60 -20.87
CA VAL A 319 -4.83 -21.70 -21.34
C VAL A 319 -3.83 -21.51 -20.22
#